data_AF-A0A948Z0B5-F1
#
_entry.id   AF-A0A948Z0B5-F1
#
_cell.length_a   1.000
_cell.length_b   1.000
_cell.length_c   1.000
_cell.angle_alpha   90.00
_cell.angle_beta   90.00
_cell.angle_gamma   90.00
#
_symmetry.space_group_name_H-M   'P 1'
#
loop_
_entity.id
_entity.type
_entity.pdbx_description
1 polymer ?
#
loop_
_entity_poly.entity_id
_entity_poly.type
_entity_poly.pdbx_seq_one_letter_code
_entity_poly.pdbx_strand_id
1 'polypeptide(L)'
;MQHIILSFGLLGALFGLVSFFNTTRASKHISILAKNVEAIANGKLTLKIQVPGKEKFPIIGSVLNKLCCNWSKNFRLMRGNTSTLDATSEAMSIASTELTNDAKDLYALTNTVAVAAEEMSANMNAVAAAMEQSNTNVSMVAAASEEMTATINEIASNSDKARFIVAEAVAEAEKASLSVGDLGKAAKEITKVTETIAEISEQTNLLALNATIEAARAGEAGKGFAVVANEIKALAKQTRDSTQDISQQIEGIQQATMQAVAVINNITTTITSMSELMETIAASVQQQATASGEISINISQASSGMQEISENISQASAVNQEVAVNITTVRDTTDQITNRCLEVKEYASELNKLSKVMSDAVSHIDIDPPIFNIGVIKTAHLNWKIQLEAVLEGRKKMHVDHVTDHHNCAFGKWYDTTKEGFTNSALFKELATPHKAVHASAKEIVSLFNQNKPEAAHAKMREFEKAKKELFRMLDELYLS
;
A
#
# COMPACT_ATOMS: atom_id res chain seq x y z
N MET A 1 127.36 -33.48 17.56
CA MET A 1 126.76 -32.72 16.44
C MET A 1 125.75 -33.53 15.63
N GLN A 2 125.97 -34.83 15.36
CA GLN A 2 125.02 -35.73 14.68
C GLN A 2 123.65 -35.89 15.37
N HIS A 3 123.59 -35.95 16.71
CA HIS A 3 122.32 -36.07 17.44
C HIS A 3 121.39 -34.84 17.33
N ILE A 4 121.94 -33.65 17.04
CA ILE A 4 121.17 -32.40 16.85
C ILE A 4 120.56 -32.35 15.44
N ILE A 5 121.27 -32.86 14.43
CA ILE A 5 120.78 -32.90 13.04
C ILE A 5 119.64 -33.91 12.90
N LEU A 6 119.76 -35.08 13.55
CA LEU A 6 118.71 -36.10 13.59
C LEU A 6 117.46 -35.61 14.34
N SER A 7 117.60 -34.85 15.43
CA SER A 7 116.44 -34.32 16.16
C SER A 7 115.73 -33.19 15.39
N PHE A 8 116.46 -32.30 14.71
CA PHE A 8 115.87 -31.30 13.81
C PHE A 8 115.19 -31.92 12.58
N GLY A 9 115.76 -33.00 12.01
CA GLY A 9 115.15 -33.75 10.92
C GLY A 9 113.86 -34.46 11.34
N LEU A 10 113.83 -35.05 12.53
CA LEU A 10 112.63 -35.66 13.12
C LEU A 10 111.56 -34.60 13.43
N LEU A 11 111.94 -33.44 13.98
CA LEU A 11 111.01 -32.32 14.20
C LEU A 11 110.44 -31.76 12.90
N GLY A 12 111.27 -31.62 11.86
CA GLY A 12 110.82 -31.19 10.52
C GLY A 12 109.88 -32.18 9.85
N ALA A 13 110.17 -33.49 9.95
CA ALA A 13 109.29 -34.54 9.45
C ALA A 13 107.97 -34.62 10.25
N LEU A 14 108.03 -34.46 11.57
CA LEU A 14 106.85 -34.40 12.44
C LEU A 14 106.00 -33.17 12.13
N PHE A 15 106.62 -32.01 11.91
CA PHE A 15 105.94 -30.76 11.52
C PHE A 15 105.32 -30.88 10.13
N GLY A 16 106.02 -31.49 9.17
CA GLY A 16 105.52 -31.78 7.83
C GLY A 16 104.32 -32.74 7.85
N LEU A 17 104.39 -33.82 8.63
CA LEU A 17 103.29 -34.76 8.85
C LEU A 17 102.08 -34.06 9.50
N VAL A 18 102.30 -33.29 10.57
CA VAL A 18 101.23 -32.54 11.26
C VAL A 18 100.59 -31.50 10.31
N SER A 19 101.40 -30.78 9.53
CA SER A 19 100.93 -29.81 8.54
C SER A 19 100.14 -30.48 7.42
N PHE A 20 100.62 -31.62 6.89
CA PHE A 20 99.94 -32.43 5.87
C PHE A 20 98.62 -33.03 6.37
N PHE A 21 98.59 -33.60 7.59
CA PHE A 21 97.36 -34.09 8.21
C PHE A 21 96.37 -32.95 8.49
N ASN A 22 96.85 -31.76 8.89
CA ASN A 22 96.00 -30.59 9.11
C ASN A 22 95.43 -30.03 7.78
N THR A 23 96.22 -29.96 6.70
CA THR A 23 95.74 -29.50 5.38
C THR A 23 94.79 -30.48 4.72
N THR A 24 95.08 -31.78 4.76
CA THR A 24 94.18 -32.82 4.23
C THR A 24 92.87 -32.89 5.02
N ARG A 25 92.93 -32.74 6.35
CA ARG A 25 91.73 -32.65 7.21
C ARG A 25 90.91 -31.39 6.91
N ALA A 26 91.56 -30.24 6.73
CA ALA A 26 90.88 -29.00 6.34
C ALA A 26 90.21 -29.11 4.97
N SER A 27 90.91 -29.69 3.97
CA SER A 27 90.36 -29.93 2.63
C SER A 27 89.12 -30.84 2.65
N LYS A 28 89.13 -31.91 3.47
CA LYS A 28 87.97 -32.79 3.66
C LYS A 28 86.77 -32.05 4.27
N HIS A 29 87.00 -31.20 5.28
CA HIS A 29 85.94 -30.40 5.90
C HIS A 29 85.37 -29.34 4.93
N ILE A 30 86.21 -28.71 4.11
CA ILE A 30 85.79 -27.77 3.07
C ILE A 30 84.93 -28.48 2.01
N SER A 31 85.30 -29.70 1.60
CA SER A 31 84.49 -30.49 0.66
C SER A 31 83.10 -30.84 1.22
N ILE A 32 83.01 -31.20 2.50
CA ILE A 32 81.72 -31.43 3.19
C ILE A 32 80.89 -30.15 3.21
N LEU A 33 81.51 -29.01 3.53
CA LEU A 33 80.82 -27.71 3.51
C LEU A 33 80.34 -27.33 2.11
N ALA A 34 81.14 -27.54 1.07
CA ALA A 34 80.76 -27.25 -0.32
C ALA A 34 79.54 -28.08 -0.75
N LYS A 35 79.51 -29.38 -0.45
CA LYS A 35 78.36 -30.24 -0.73
C LYS A 35 77.10 -29.81 0.03
N ASN A 36 77.24 -29.38 1.28
CA ASN A 36 76.11 -28.89 2.06
C ASN A 36 75.58 -27.56 1.50
N VAL A 37 76.45 -26.64 1.09
CA VAL A 37 76.05 -25.37 0.45
C VAL A 37 75.37 -25.63 -0.89
N GLU A 38 75.87 -26.55 -1.70
CA GLU A 38 75.24 -26.97 -2.96
C GLU A 38 73.84 -27.56 -2.71
N ALA A 39 73.68 -28.37 -1.67
CA ALA A 39 72.39 -28.93 -1.31
C ALA A 39 71.40 -27.85 -0.82
N ILE A 40 71.86 -26.88 -0.02
CA ILE A 40 71.06 -25.71 0.38
C ILE A 40 70.64 -24.89 -0.86
N ALA A 41 71.56 -24.65 -1.80
CA ALA A 41 71.29 -23.89 -3.02
C ALA A 41 70.24 -24.58 -3.91
N ASN A 42 70.19 -25.92 -3.87
CA ASN A 42 69.16 -26.73 -4.52
C ASN A 42 67.87 -26.89 -3.68
N GLY A 43 67.67 -26.06 -2.65
CA GLY A 43 66.44 -26.02 -1.86
C GLY A 43 66.35 -27.02 -0.71
N LYS A 44 67.41 -27.78 -0.39
CA LYS A 44 67.40 -28.76 0.72
C LYS A 44 67.65 -28.10 2.07
N LEU A 45 66.60 -27.54 2.67
CA LEU A 45 66.70 -26.79 3.94
C LEU A 45 66.43 -27.65 5.19
N THR A 46 65.97 -28.89 5.03
CA THR A 46 65.80 -29.86 6.13
C THR A 46 67.11 -30.53 6.55
N LEU A 47 68.22 -30.26 5.85
CA LEU A 47 69.52 -30.87 6.10
C LEU A 47 70.12 -30.48 7.45
N LYS A 48 70.55 -31.48 8.23
CA LYS A 48 71.32 -31.29 9.47
C LYS A 48 72.81 -31.31 9.17
N ILE A 49 73.43 -30.13 9.18
CA ILE A 49 74.84 -29.95 8.83
C ILE A 49 75.70 -30.23 10.05
N GLN A 50 76.45 -31.33 10.01
CA GLN A 50 77.44 -31.69 11.03
C GLN A 50 78.82 -31.71 10.40
N VAL A 51 79.72 -30.86 10.89
CA VAL A 51 81.11 -30.81 10.42
C VAL A 51 82.02 -31.27 11.57
N PRO A 52 82.68 -32.43 11.46
CA PRO A 52 83.58 -32.94 12.50
C PRO A 52 84.75 -31.98 12.78
N GLY A 53 85.24 -31.93 14.01
CA GLY A 53 86.46 -31.18 14.35
C GLY A 53 86.39 -30.46 15.70
N LYS A 54 87.54 -29.96 16.15
CA LYS A 54 87.65 -28.95 17.22
C LYS A 54 87.99 -27.63 16.53
N GLU A 55 87.42 -26.50 16.97
CA GLU A 55 87.58 -25.12 16.43
C GLU A 55 86.53 -24.63 15.38
N LYS A 56 86.95 -23.94 14.30
CA LYS A 56 86.11 -23.02 13.47
C LYS A 56 85.07 -23.69 12.56
N PHE A 57 85.27 -24.95 12.17
CA PHE A 57 84.40 -25.66 11.22
C PHE A 57 83.01 -26.02 11.79
N PRO A 58 82.87 -26.53 13.03
CA PRO A 58 81.57 -26.66 13.70
C PRO A 58 80.77 -25.36 13.80
N ILE A 59 81.44 -24.21 13.96
CA ILE A 59 80.78 -22.88 14.00
C ILE A 59 80.13 -22.58 12.64
N ILE A 60 80.85 -22.81 11.54
CA ILE A 60 80.29 -22.65 10.18
C ILE A 60 79.10 -23.58 9.97
N GLY A 61 79.20 -24.84 10.40
CA GLY A 61 78.07 -25.78 10.37
C GLY A 61 76.86 -25.28 11.16
N SER A 62 77.08 -24.72 12.36
CA SER A 62 76.01 -24.11 13.16
C SER A 62 75.36 -22.90 12.49
N VAL A 63 76.15 -22.01 11.86
CA VAL A 63 75.63 -20.86 11.10
C VAL A 63 74.83 -21.31 9.89
N LEU A 64 75.29 -22.31 9.14
CA LEU A 64 74.54 -22.87 8.02
C LEU A 64 73.23 -23.53 8.47
N ASN A 65 73.22 -24.23 9.61
CA ASN A 65 71.97 -24.75 10.18
C ASN A 65 70.99 -23.61 10.57
N LYS A 66 71.50 -22.51 11.14
CA LYS A 66 70.68 -21.32 11.43
C LYS A 66 70.13 -20.69 10.14
N LEU A 67 70.93 -20.65 9.07
CA LEU A 67 70.52 -20.18 7.75
C LEU A 67 69.39 -21.06 7.21
N CYS A 68 69.57 -22.39 7.18
CA CYS A 68 68.54 -23.34 6.77
C CYS A 68 67.25 -23.14 7.57
N CYS A 69 67.35 -23.04 8.90
CA CYS A 69 66.19 -22.82 9.77
C CYS A 69 65.44 -21.52 9.45
N ASN A 70 66.16 -20.40 9.27
CA ASN A 70 65.54 -19.12 8.95
C ASN A 70 64.88 -19.11 7.57
N TRP A 71 65.53 -19.67 6.55
CA TRP A 71 64.93 -19.80 5.22
C TRP A 71 63.73 -20.74 5.21
N SER A 72 63.80 -21.87 5.94
CA SER A 72 62.66 -22.77 6.11
C SER A 72 61.45 -22.04 6.68
N LYS A 73 61.65 -21.19 7.70
CA LYS A 73 60.58 -20.36 8.27
C LYS A 73 60.01 -19.38 7.23
N ASN A 74 60.85 -18.70 6.46
CA ASN A 74 60.38 -17.78 5.42
C ASN A 74 59.58 -18.49 4.31
N PHE A 75 60.05 -19.65 3.83
CA PHE A 75 59.33 -20.42 2.82
C PHE A 75 58.03 -21.02 3.37
N ARG A 76 58.00 -21.43 4.64
CA ARG A 76 56.74 -21.79 5.33
C ARG A 76 55.79 -20.61 5.38
N LEU A 77 56.23 -19.41 5.80
CA LEU A 77 55.40 -18.20 5.79
C LEU A 77 54.82 -17.95 4.39
N MET A 78 55.65 -18.06 3.35
CA MET A 78 55.22 -17.87 1.97
C MET A 78 54.17 -18.90 1.55
N ARG A 79 54.34 -20.18 1.92
CA ARG A 79 53.35 -21.24 1.68
C ARG A 79 52.01 -20.95 2.38
N GLY A 80 52.05 -20.47 3.63
CA GLY A 80 50.85 -20.11 4.39
C GLY A 80 50.11 -18.91 3.81
N ASN A 81 50.84 -17.88 3.39
CA ASN A 81 50.27 -16.70 2.72
C ASN A 81 49.67 -17.09 1.36
N THR A 82 50.36 -17.94 0.59
CA THR A 82 49.87 -18.45 -0.70
C THR A 82 48.57 -19.25 -0.52
N SER A 83 48.53 -20.14 0.47
CA SER A 83 47.30 -20.89 0.81
C SER A 83 46.15 -19.97 1.22
N THR A 84 46.44 -18.86 1.92
CA THR A 84 45.42 -17.86 2.27
C THR A 84 44.95 -17.12 1.02
N LEU A 85 45.87 -16.68 0.15
CA LEU A 85 45.55 -16.01 -1.12
C LEU A 85 44.67 -16.86 -2.03
N ASP A 86 45.00 -18.15 -2.18
CA ASP A 86 44.21 -19.11 -2.96
C ASP A 86 42.76 -19.18 -2.46
N ALA A 87 42.60 -19.45 -1.16
CA ALA A 87 41.28 -19.58 -0.53
C ALA A 87 40.46 -18.28 -0.57
N THR A 88 41.10 -17.12 -0.37
CA THR A 88 40.40 -15.82 -0.45
C THR A 88 40.01 -15.46 -1.88
N SER A 89 40.82 -15.82 -2.87
CA SER A 89 40.52 -15.55 -4.28
C SER A 89 39.34 -16.39 -4.76
N GLU A 90 39.28 -17.65 -4.36
CA GLU A 90 38.13 -18.52 -4.64
C GLU A 90 36.85 -17.95 -3.99
N ALA A 91 36.93 -17.53 -2.72
CA ALA A 91 35.79 -16.91 -2.04
C ALA A 91 35.31 -15.63 -2.74
N MET A 92 36.23 -14.79 -3.24
CA MET A 92 35.89 -13.59 -4.02
C MET A 92 35.20 -13.92 -5.35
N SER A 93 35.66 -14.96 -6.05
CA SER A 93 35.06 -15.42 -7.32
C SER A 93 33.63 -15.92 -7.12
N ILE A 94 33.39 -16.71 -6.06
CA ILE A 94 32.07 -17.18 -5.67
C ILE A 94 31.16 -15.99 -5.34
N ALA A 95 31.59 -15.08 -4.47
CA ALA A 95 30.81 -13.92 -4.06
C ALA A 95 30.45 -12.99 -5.25
N SER A 96 31.37 -12.78 -6.19
CA SER A 96 31.11 -12.02 -7.41
C SER A 96 30.05 -12.68 -8.30
N THR A 97 30.08 -14.01 -8.40
CA THR A 97 29.10 -14.77 -9.19
C THR A 97 27.71 -14.70 -8.55
N GLU A 98 27.62 -14.80 -7.22
CA GLU A 98 26.36 -14.61 -6.48
C GLU A 98 25.80 -13.20 -6.70
N LEU A 99 26.61 -12.15 -6.53
CA LEU A 99 26.18 -10.77 -6.77
C LEU A 99 25.72 -10.51 -8.21
N THR A 100 26.33 -11.18 -9.18
CA THR A 100 25.88 -11.09 -10.59
C THR A 100 24.50 -11.71 -10.78
N ASN A 101 24.19 -12.79 -10.07
CA ASN A 101 22.85 -13.39 -10.11
C ASN A 101 21.83 -12.50 -9.39
N ASP A 102 22.17 -11.96 -8.21
CA ASP A 102 21.32 -11.00 -7.50
C ASP A 102 21.00 -9.77 -8.36
N ALA A 103 21.98 -9.27 -9.13
CA ALA A 103 21.76 -8.19 -10.09
C ALA A 103 20.78 -8.57 -11.21
N LYS A 104 20.81 -9.81 -11.71
CA LYS A 104 19.83 -10.30 -12.70
C LYS A 104 18.42 -10.38 -12.11
N ASP A 105 18.30 -10.80 -10.86
CA ASP A 105 17.00 -10.85 -10.18
C ASP A 105 16.45 -9.43 -9.97
N LEU A 106 17.31 -8.47 -9.63
CA LEU A 106 16.97 -7.06 -9.53
C LEU A 106 16.52 -6.48 -10.89
N TYR A 107 17.12 -6.92 -11.99
CA TYR A 107 16.67 -6.59 -13.36
C TYR A 107 15.24 -7.08 -13.64
N ALA A 108 14.94 -8.33 -13.31
CA ALA A 108 13.61 -8.89 -13.53
C ALA A 108 12.56 -8.16 -12.67
N LEU A 109 12.90 -7.83 -11.42
CA LEU A 109 12.04 -7.08 -10.52
C LEU A 109 11.77 -5.66 -11.04
N THR A 110 12.81 -4.91 -11.42
CA THR A 110 12.68 -3.55 -11.96
C THR A 110 11.82 -3.51 -13.23
N ASN A 111 11.97 -4.49 -14.13
CA ASN A 111 11.10 -4.61 -15.30
C ASN A 111 9.62 -4.83 -14.92
N THR A 112 9.36 -5.66 -13.91
CA THR A 112 8.00 -5.90 -13.41
C THR A 112 7.39 -4.62 -12.83
N VAL A 113 8.16 -3.85 -12.05
CA VAL A 113 7.71 -2.57 -11.50
C VAL A 113 7.49 -1.54 -12.62
N ALA A 114 8.29 -1.57 -13.70
CA ALA A 114 8.10 -0.68 -14.85
C ALA A 114 6.74 -0.90 -15.53
N VAL A 115 6.41 -2.17 -15.80
CA VAL A 115 5.11 -2.55 -16.36
C VAL A 115 3.97 -2.11 -15.43
N ALA A 116 4.10 -2.34 -14.13
CA ALA A 116 3.08 -1.91 -13.16
C ALA A 116 2.91 -0.39 -13.12
N ALA A 117 3.98 0.39 -13.27
CA ALA A 117 3.92 1.85 -13.33
C ALA A 117 3.25 2.34 -14.63
N GLU A 118 3.49 1.68 -15.76
CA GLU A 118 2.79 1.97 -17.03
C GLU A 118 1.29 1.67 -16.93
N GLU A 119 0.92 0.51 -16.37
CA GLU A 119 -0.48 0.16 -16.11
C GLU A 119 -1.16 1.14 -15.15
N MET A 120 -0.45 1.56 -14.10
CA MET A 120 -0.95 2.58 -13.18
C MET A 120 -1.19 3.91 -13.90
N SER A 121 -0.29 4.34 -14.78
CA SER A 121 -0.48 5.56 -15.58
C SER A 121 -1.72 5.47 -16.48
N ALA A 122 -1.92 4.34 -17.16
CA ALA A 122 -3.09 4.11 -17.99
C ALA A 122 -4.39 4.15 -17.16
N ASN A 123 -4.39 3.52 -15.98
CA ASN A 123 -5.52 3.55 -15.06
C ASN A 123 -5.83 4.96 -14.55
N MET A 124 -4.80 5.76 -14.20
CA MET A 124 -5.00 7.15 -13.78
C MET A 124 -5.65 7.99 -14.88
N ASN A 125 -5.24 7.81 -16.14
CA ASN A 125 -5.86 8.49 -17.29
C ASN A 125 -7.33 8.07 -17.48
N ALA A 126 -7.62 6.77 -17.33
CA ALA A 126 -8.99 6.27 -17.42
C ALA A 126 -9.89 6.83 -16.30
N VAL A 127 -9.37 6.91 -15.07
CA VAL A 127 -10.10 7.54 -13.96
C VAL A 127 -10.31 9.03 -14.23
N ALA A 128 -9.29 9.77 -14.69
CA ALA A 128 -9.43 11.18 -15.03
C ALA A 128 -10.55 11.42 -16.06
N ALA A 129 -10.62 10.61 -17.13
CA ALA A 129 -11.69 10.69 -18.12
C ALA A 129 -13.07 10.40 -17.52
N ALA A 130 -13.18 9.38 -16.66
CA ALA A 130 -14.42 9.06 -15.96
C ALA A 130 -14.87 10.19 -15.00
N MET A 131 -13.91 10.91 -14.41
CA MET A 131 -14.17 12.07 -13.56
C MET A 131 -14.69 13.26 -14.35
N GLU A 132 -14.12 13.56 -15.53
CA GLU A 132 -14.63 14.61 -16.42
C GLU A 132 -16.08 14.32 -16.84
N GLN A 133 -16.37 13.06 -17.20
CA GLN A 133 -17.74 12.64 -17.53
C GLN A 133 -18.67 12.77 -16.32
N SER A 134 -18.22 12.37 -15.12
CA SER A 134 -19.02 12.48 -13.89
C SER A 134 -19.31 13.94 -13.54
N ASN A 135 -18.34 14.84 -13.72
CA ASN A 135 -18.53 16.27 -13.51
C ASN A 135 -19.55 16.87 -14.48
N THR A 136 -19.54 16.43 -15.74
CA THR A 136 -20.55 16.80 -16.73
C THR A 136 -21.94 16.32 -16.29
N ASN A 137 -22.06 15.08 -15.80
CA ASN A 137 -23.31 14.54 -15.29
C ASN A 137 -23.84 15.32 -14.08
N VAL A 138 -22.99 15.62 -13.09
CA VAL A 138 -23.36 16.43 -11.92
C VAL A 138 -23.84 17.82 -12.35
N SER A 139 -23.16 18.44 -13.31
CA SER A 139 -23.57 19.74 -13.88
C SER A 139 -24.94 19.69 -14.55
N MET A 140 -25.24 18.62 -15.30
CA MET A 140 -26.57 18.42 -15.89
C MET A 140 -27.65 18.22 -14.84
N VAL A 141 -27.38 17.45 -13.78
CA VAL A 141 -28.33 17.25 -12.68
C VAL A 141 -28.54 18.56 -11.90
N ALA A 142 -27.51 19.40 -11.75
CA ALA A 142 -27.62 20.73 -11.16
C ALA A 142 -28.59 21.61 -11.95
N ALA A 143 -28.40 21.71 -13.26
CA ALA A 143 -29.30 22.47 -14.14
C ALA A 143 -30.75 21.94 -14.08
N ALA A 144 -30.93 20.61 -14.05
CA ALA A 144 -32.25 20.00 -13.90
C ALA A 144 -32.90 20.30 -12.53
N SER A 145 -32.10 20.38 -11.46
CA SER A 145 -32.57 20.75 -10.11
C SER A 145 -33.00 22.22 -10.04
N GLU A 146 -32.29 23.11 -10.72
CA GLU A 146 -32.65 24.53 -10.84
C GLU A 146 -33.99 24.70 -11.59
N GLU A 147 -34.16 24.03 -12.74
CA GLU A 147 -35.42 24.01 -13.50
C GLU A 147 -36.57 23.40 -12.69
N MET A 148 -36.31 22.34 -11.92
CA MET A 148 -37.30 21.74 -11.02
C MET A 148 -37.73 22.72 -9.93
N THR A 149 -36.79 23.45 -9.33
CA THR A 149 -37.08 24.48 -8.33
C THR A 149 -37.93 25.60 -8.91
N ALA A 150 -37.62 26.05 -10.14
CA ALA A 150 -38.43 27.05 -10.85
C ALA A 150 -39.86 26.55 -11.08
N THR A 151 -40.01 25.31 -11.56
CA THR A 151 -41.31 24.67 -11.82
C THR A 151 -42.13 24.52 -10.53
N ILE A 152 -41.51 24.10 -9.43
CA ILE A 152 -42.15 23.98 -8.11
C ILE A 152 -42.71 25.34 -7.66
N ASN A 153 -41.94 26.42 -7.81
CA ASN A 153 -42.37 27.78 -7.45
C ASN A 153 -43.55 28.25 -8.33
N GLU A 154 -43.54 27.91 -9.61
CA GLU A 154 -44.65 28.24 -10.51
C GLU A 154 -45.93 27.48 -10.15
N ILE A 155 -45.82 26.18 -9.85
CA ILE A 155 -46.96 25.37 -9.38
C ILE A 155 -47.48 25.94 -8.07
N ALA A 156 -46.61 26.29 -7.11
CA ALA A 156 -47.01 26.91 -5.86
C ALA A 156 -47.84 28.18 -6.09
N SER A 157 -47.36 29.07 -6.98
CA SER A 157 -48.07 30.31 -7.33
C SER A 157 -49.42 30.03 -8.00
N ASN A 158 -49.47 29.06 -8.92
CA ASN A 158 -50.70 28.71 -9.63
C ASN A 158 -51.73 28.04 -8.71
N SER A 159 -51.29 27.20 -7.77
CA SER A 159 -52.16 26.62 -6.73
C SER A 159 -52.71 27.68 -5.79
N ASP A 160 -51.91 28.69 -5.43
CA ASP A 160 -52.37 29.82 -4.59
C ASP A 160 -53.45 30.65 -5.31
N LYS A 161 -53.23 30.96 -6.59
CA LYS A 161 -54.22 31.64 -7.44
C LYS A 161 -55.50 30.81 -7.60
N ALA A 162 -55.38 29.51 -7.85
CA ALA A 162 -56.52 28.61 -7.99
C ALA A 162 -57.36 28.56 -6.70
N ARG A 163 -56.72 28.54 -5.53
CA ARG A 163 -57.41 28.62 -4.23
C ARG A 163 -58.25 29.90 -4.11
N PHE A 164 -57.73 31.03 -4.58
CA PHE A 164 -58.46 32.31 -4.58
C PHE A 164 -59.71 32.26 -5.47
N ILE A 165 -59.57 31.71 -6.68
CA ILE A 165 -60.69 31.54 -7.64
C ILE A 165 -61.76 30.59 -7.07
N VAL A 166 -61.34 29.49 -6.43
CA VAL A 166 -62.26 28.55 -5.78
C VAL A 166 -63.05 29.24 -4.67
N ALA A 167 -62.40 30.05 -3.83
CA ALA A 167 -63.07 30.81 -2.77
C ALA A 167 -64.10 31.82 -3.33
N GLU A 168 -63.77 32.51 -4.43
CA GLU A 168 -64.70 33.40 -5.13
C GLU A 168 -65.90 32.64 -5.70
N ALA A 169 -65.67 31.46 -6.29
CA ALA A 169 -66.73 30.62 -6.84
C ALA A 169 -67.70 30.11 -5.76
N VAL A 170 -67.21 29.79 -4.55
CA VAL A 170 -68.08 29.44 -3.41
C VAL A 170 -68.99 30.62 -3.05
N ALA A 171 -68.42 31.82 -2.93
CA ALA A 171 -69.18 33.02 -2.57
C ALA A 171 -70.27 33.36 -3.61
N GLU A 172 -69.96 33.24 -4.90
CA GLU A 172 -70.96 33.46 -5.96
C GLU A 172 -72.03 32.35 -6.00
N ALA A 173 -71.67 31.09 -5.73
CA ALA A 173 -72.64 30.00 -5.62
C ALA A 173 -73.61 30.20 -4.43
N GLU A 174 -73.11 30.65 -3.27
CA GLU A 174 -73.95 31.00 -2.11
C GLU A 174 -74.92 32.14 -2.44
N LYS A 175 -74.42 33.20 -3.09
CA LYS A 175 -75.25 34.34 -3.51
C LYS A 175 -76.33 33.96 -4.53
N ALA A 176 -76.01 33.08 -5.48
CA ALA A 176 -76.97 32.53 -6.41
C ALA A 176 -78.03 31.68 -5.68
N SER A 177 -77.61 30.84 -4.73
CA SER A 177 -78.52 30.02 -3.91
C SER A 177 -79.52 30.88 -3.13
N LEU A 178 -79.04 31.97 -2.50
CA LEU A 178 -79.89 32.93 -1.80
C LEU A 178 -80.91 33.60 -2.72
N SER A 179 -80.46 34.08 -3.89
CA SER A 179 -81.32 34.76 -4.87
C SER A 179 -82.42 33.85 -5.41
N VAL A 180 -82.08 32.60 -5.73
CA VAL A 180 -83.03 31.58 -6.17
C VAL A 180 -83.98 31.20 -5.02
N GLY A 181 -83.47 31.08 -3.80
CA GLY A 181 -84.28 30.86 -2.60
C GLY A 181 -85.33 31.95 -2.37
N ASP A 182 -84.97 33.21 -2.59
CA ASP A 182 -85.89 34.34 -2.49
C ASP A 182 -86.95 34.35 -3.60
N LEU A 183 -86.60 33.92 -4.82
CA LEU A 183 -87.57 33.69 -5.90
C LEU A 183 -88.60 32.61 -5.49
N GLY A 184 -88.15 31.54 -4.83
CA GLY A 184 -89.02 30.49 -4.32
C GLY A 184 -90.00 30.99 -3.25
N LYS A 185 -89.54 31.87 -2.35
CA LYS A 185 -90.40 32.55 -1.36
C LYS A 185 -91.42 33.45 -2.06
N ALA A 186 -90.98 34.26 -3.03
CA ALA A 186 -91.86 35.14 -3.79
C ALA A 186 -92.94 34.36 -4.54
N ALA A 187 -92.58 33.25 -5.20
CA ALA A 187 -93.52 32.37 -5.86
C ALA A 187 -94.56 31.78 -4.88
N LYS A 188 -94.15 31.44 -3.65
CA LYS A 188 -95.06 30.96 -2.60
C LYS A 188 -96.04 32.02 -2.12
N GLU A 189 -95.60 33.27 -1.99
CA GLU A 189 -96.49 34.40 -1.68
C GLU A 189 -97.50 34.64 -2.81
N ILE A 190 -97.08 34.51 -4.08
CA ILE A 190 -98.01 34.62 -5.21
C ILE A 190 -99.06 33.51 -5.18
N THR A 191 -98.69 32.26 -4.88
CA THR A 191 -99.67 31.15 -4.71
C THR A 191 -100.75 31.51 -3.70
N LYS A 192 -100.36 32.07 -2.55
CA LYS A 192 -101.32 32.48 -1.51
C LYS A 192 -102.27 33.57 -1.99
N VAL A 193 -101.77 34.52 -2.78
CA VAL A 193 -102.59 35.56 -3.40
C VAL A 193 -103.54 34.96 -4.44
N THR A 194 -103.08 34.04 -5.29
CA THR A 194 -103.94 33.42 -6.31
C THR A 194 -105.02 32.53 -5.71
N GLU A 195 -104.72 31.80 -4.63
CA GLU A 195 -105.72 31.08 -3.82
C GLU A 195 -106.80 32.02 -3.27
N THR A 196 -106.39 33.16 -2.71
CA THR A 196 -107.33 34.17 -2.19
C THR A 196 -108.23 34.74 -3.31
N ILE A 197 -107.66 35.00 -4.50
CA ILE A 197 -108.45 35.49 -5.64
C ILE A 197 -109.43 34.41 -6.12
N ALA A 198 -109.02 33.14 -6.16
CA ALA A 198 -109.89 32.04 -6.53
C ALA A 198 -111.07 31.91 -5.55
N GLU A 199 -110.83 32.02 -4.25
CA GLU A 199 -111.88 32.06 -3.22
C GLU A 199 -112.85 33.23 -3.40
N ILE A 200 -112.33 34.44 -3.63
CA ILE A 200 -113.17 35.63 -3.91
C ILE A 200 -114.00 35.42 -5.17
N SER A 201 -113.41 34.82 -6.21
CA SER A 201 -114.08 34.55 -7.48
C SER A 201 -115.22 33.53 -7.30
N GLU A 202 -115.02 32.51 -6.49
CA GLU A 202 -116.04 31.52 -6.16
C GLU A 202 -117.18 32.13 -5.34
N GLN A 203 -116.87 32.96 -4.34
CA GLN A 203 -117.87 33.75 -3.60
C GLN A 203 -118.65 34.69 -4.53
N THR A 204 -117.97 35.35 -5.46
CA THR A 204 -118.59 36.25 -6.45
C THR A 204 -119.52 35.49 -7.39
N ASN A 205 -119.12 34.30 -7.85
CA ASN A 205 -119.95 33.41 -8.66
C ASN A 205 -121.20 32.93 -7.89
N LEU A 206 -121.09 32.63 -6.60
CA LEU A 206 -122.22 32.28 -5.72
C LEU A 206 -123.17 33.47 -5.51
N LEU A 207 -122.64 34.67 -5.27
CA LEU A 207 -123.43 35.89 -5.16
C LEU A 207 -124.17 36.20 -6.46
N ALA A 208 -123.49 36.09 -7.60
CA ALA A 208 -124.07 36.27 -8.92
C ALA A 208 -125.15 35.21 -9.22
N LEU A 209 -124.93 33.95 -8.83
CA LEU A 209 -125.93 32.89 -8.94
C LEU A 209 -127.20 33.21 -8.12
N ASN A 210 -127.03 33.65 -6.86
CA ASN A 210 -128.15 34.07 -6.02
C ASN A 210 -128.91 35.26 -6.64
N ALA A 211 -128.18 36.23 -7.23
CA ALA A 211 -128.78 37.35 -7.95
C ALA A 211 -129.53 36.91 -9.21
N THR A 212 -129.02 35.95 -9.98
CA THR A 212 -129.73 35.36 -11.14
C THR A 212 -131.02 34.66 -10.70
N ILE A 213 -131.01 33.94 -9.58
CA ILE A 213 -132.20 33.28 -9.02
C ILE A 213 -133.26 34.33 -8.63
N GLU A 214 -132.88 35.38 -7.93
CA GLU A 214 -133.82 36.42 -7.49
C GLU A 214 -134.34 37.25 -8.68
N ALA A 215 -133.50 37.48 -9.70
CA ALA A 215 -133.92 38.11 -10.95
C ALA A 215 -134.93 37.26 -11.74
N ALA A 216 -134.76 35.92 -11.75
CA ALA A 216 -135.75 35.00 -12.33
C ALA A 216 -137.08 35.00 -11.55
N ARG A 217 -137.01 35.17 -10.22
CA ARG A 217 -138.18 35.26 -9.33
C ARG A 217 -139.00 36.53 -9.53
N ALA A 218 -138.37 37.63 -9.93
CA ALA A 218 -139.01 38.91 -10.26
C ALA A 218 -139.69 38.95 -11.64
N GLY A 219 -139.60 37.89 -12.46
CA GLY A 219 -140.29 37.78 -13.76
C GLY A 219 -139.84 38.83 -14.79
N GLU A 220 -140.78 39.44 -15.51
CA GLU A 220 -140.49 40.45 -16.57
C GLU A 220 -139.72 41.68 -16.03
N ALA A 221 -139.94 42.07 -14.76
CA ALA A 221 -139.26 43.22 -14.14
C ALA A 221 -137.77 42.96 -13.82
N GLY A 222 -137.35 41.69 -13.75
CA GLY A 222 -135.98 41.29 -13.39
C GLY A 222 -135.04 41.07 -14.57
N LYS A 223 -135.50 41.18 -15.83
CA LYS A 223 -134.71 40.84 -17.03
C LYS A 223 -133.36 41.58 -17.14
N GLY A 224 -133.33 42.88 -16.86
CA GLY A 224 -132.09 43.66 -16.89
C GLY A 224 -131.09 43.21 -15.80
N PHE A 225 -131.60 42.89 -14.61
CA PHE A 225 -130.82 42.36 -13.50
C PHE A 225 -130.28 40.96 -13.78
N ALA A 226 -131.06 40.10 -14.44
CA ALA A 226 -130.66 38.75 -14.83
C ALA A 226 -129.49 38.76 -15.83
N VAL A 227 -129.46 39.72 -16.77
CA VAL A 227 -128.35 39.88 -17.72
C VAL A 227 -127.07 40.27 -16.98
N VAL A 228 -127.13 41.26 -16.09
CA VAL A 228 -125.97 41.69 -15.29
C VAL A 228 -125.47 40.58 -14.36
N ALA A 229 -126.36 39.86 -13.69
CA ALA A 229 -125.99 38.74 -12.82
C ALA A 229 -125.32 37.59 -13.61
N ASN A 230 -125.80 37.28 -14.81
CA ASN A 230 -125.16 36.28 -15.68
C ASN A 230 -123.80 36.75 -16.21
N GLU A 231 -123.63 38.03 -16.50
CA GLU A 231 -122.34 38.60 -16.93
C GLU A 231 -121.32 38.54 -15.78
N ILE A 232 -121.70 38.93 -14.56
CA ILE A 232 -120.86 38.81 -13.36
C ILE A 232 -120.49 37.34 -13.11
N LYS A 233 -121.44 36.42 -13.27
CA LYS A 233 -121.21 34.98 -13.12
C LYS A 233 -120.20 34.46 -14.15
N ALA A 234 -120.30 34.90 -15.41
CA ALA A 234 -119.34 34.56 -16.46
C ALA A 234 -117.94 35.12 -16.17
N LEU A 235 -117.85 36.37 -15.72
CA LEU A 235 -116.60 37.03 -15.34
C LEU A 235 -115.93 36.36 -14.14
N ALA A 236 -116.71 35.96 -13.14
CA ALA A 236 -116.23 35.20 -11.98
C ALA A 236 -115.75 33.80 -12.37
N LYS A 237 -116.42 33.12 -13.32
CA LYS A 237 -115.91 31.85 -13.86
C LYS A 237 -114.59 32.05 -14.60
N GLN A 238 -114.51 33.06 -15.48
CA GLN A 238 -113.28 33.37 -16.22
C GLN A 238 -112.12 33.76 -15.30
N THR A 239 -112.40 34.50 -14.22
CA THR A 239 -111.40 34.88 -13.22
C THR A 239 -110.87 33.66 -12.49
N ARG A 240 -111.76 32.74 -12.06
CA ARG A 240 -111.37 31.47 -11.44
C ARG A 240 -110.51 30.61 -12.36
N ASP A 241 -110.93 30.45 -13.62
CA ASP A 241 -110.19 29.67 -14.61
C ASP A 241 -108.80 30.31 -14.88
N SER A 242 -108.73 31.65 -14.96
CA SER A 242 -107.45 32.37 -15.09
C SER A 242 -106.55 32.24 -13.85
N THR A 243 -107.11 32.27 -12.63
CA THR A 243 -106.31 32.04 -11.41
C THR A 243 -105.78 30.62 -11.31
N GLN A 244 -106.53 29.64 -11.83
CA GLN A 244 -106.07 28.25 -11.89
C GLN A 244 -104.87 28.12 -12.84
N ASP A 245 -104.92 28.75 -14.01
CA ASP A 245 -103.80 28.78 -14.95
C ASP A 245 -102.56 29.47 -14.34
N ILE A 246 -102.75 30.58 -13.61
CA ILE A 246 -101.64 31.27 -12.91
C ILE A 246 -101.06 30.36 -11.82
N SER A 247 -101.90 29.71 -11.00
CA SER A 247 -101.43 28.78 -9.97
C SER A 247 -100.59 27.65 -10.57
N GLN A 248 -101.00 27.08 -11.71
CA GLN A 248 -100.23 26.05 -12.40
C GLN A 248 -98.86 26.56 -12.91
N GLN A 249 -98.80 27.79 -13.43
CA GLN A 249 -97.53 28.39 -13.82
C GLN A 249 -96.61 28.66 -12.61
N ILE A 250 -97.18 29.09 -11.48
CA ILE A 250 -96.42 29.33 -10.25
C ILE A 250 -95.90 28.03 -9.64
N GLU A 251 -96.66 26.93 -9.68
CA GLU A 251 -96.16 25.59 -9.31
C GLU A 251 -94.96 25.19 -10.19
N GLY A 252 -95.03 25.44 -11.49
CA GLY A 252 -93.91 25.22 -12.41
C GLY A 252 -92.67 26.04 -12.04
N ILE A 253 -92.86 27.32 -11.68
CA ILE A 253 -91.78 28.18 -11.19
C ILE A 253 -91.19 27.63 -9.89
N GLN A 254 -92.02 27.24 -8.91
CA GLN A 254 -91.54 26.68 -7.65
C GLN A 254 -90.72 25.39 -7.87
N GLN A 255 -91.19 24.48 -8.72
CA GLN A 255 -90.43 23.27 -9.08
C GLN A 255 -89.09 23.60 -9.73
N ALA A 256 -89.09 24.49 -10.73
CA ALA A 256 -87.86 24.93 -11.39
C ALA A 256 -86.88 25.56 -10.40
N THR A 257 -87.39 26.32 -9.42
CA THR A 257 -86.60 26.98 -8.38
C THR A 257 -85.99 25.96 -7.41
N MET A 258 -86.75 24.96 -6.95
CA MET A 258 -86.23 23.87 -6.13
C MET A 258 -85.14 23.06 -6.85
N GLN A 259 -85.36 22.79 -8.14
CA GLN A 259 -84.38 22.09 -8.97
C GLN A 259 -83.10 22.92 -9.13
N ALA A 260 -83.22 24.24 -9.34
CA ALA A 260 -82.08 25.14 -9.42
C ALA A 260 -81.28 25.17 -8.11
N VAL A 261 -81.93 25.24 -6.94
CA VAL A 261 -81.24 25.15 -5.64
C VAL A 261 -80.49 23.83 -5.47
N ALA A 262 -81.10 22.70 -5.87
CA ALA A 262 -80.44 21.40 -5.79
C ALA A 262 -79.19 21.34 -6.69
N VAL A 263 -79.25 21.91 -7.90
CA VAL A 263 -78.10 22.02 -8.79
C VAL A 263 -77.00 22.91 -8.19
N ILE A 264 -77.36 24.06 -7.62
CA ILE A 264 -76.40 24.96 -6.96
C ILE A 264 -75.71 24.26 -5.79
N ASN A 265 -76.44 23.52 -4.96
CA ASN A 265 -75.85 22.76 -3.85
C ASN A 265 -74.83 21.72 -4.34
N ASN A 266 -75.12 21.01 -5.44
CA ASN A 266 -74.16 20.08 -6.05
C ASN A 266 -72.90 20.79 -6.59
N ILE A 267 -73.07 21.99 -7.15
CA ILE A 267 -71.95 22.84 -7.59
C ILE A 267 -71.11 23.23 -6.36
N THR A 268 -71.72 23.68 -5.26
CA THR A 268 -71.01 24.02 -4.02
C THR A 268 -70.21 22.81 -3.49
N THR A 269 -70.80 21.62 -3.44
CA THR A 269 -70.07 20.40 -3.02
C THR A 269 -68.85 20.14 -3.91
N THR A 270 -69.00 20.29 -5.23
CA THR A 270 -67.90 20.11 -6.19
C THR A 270 -66.77 21.13 -5.96
N ILE A 271 -67.12 22.39 -5.72
CA ILE A 271 -66.16 23.46 -5.45
C ILE A 271 -65.44 23.23 -4.11
N THR A 272 -66.15 22.78 -3.06
CA THR A 272 -65.52 22.42 -1.79
C THR A 272 -64.50 21.31 -1.95
N SER A 273 -64.82 20.25 -2.72
CA SER A 273 -63.86 19.19 -3.04
C SER A 273 -62.66 19.72 -3.84
N MET A 274 -62.85 20.71 -4.72
CA MET A 274 -61.71 21.38 -5.37
C MET A 274 -60.81 22.10 -4.38
N SER A 275 -61.38 22.74 -3.34
CA SER A 275 -60.60 23.40 -2.29
C SER A 275 -59.72 22.41 -1.51
N GLU A 276 -60.26 21.25 -1.15
CA GLU A 276 -59.51 20.18 -0.47
C GLU A 276 -58.36 19.64 -1.35
N LEU A 277 -58.59 19.51 -2.66
CA LEU A 277 -57.53 19.12 -3.61
C LEU A 277 -56.43 20.18 -3.69
N MET A 278 -56.76 21.47 -3.65
CA MET A 278 -55.76 22.55 -3.65
C MET A 278 -54.87 22.51 -2.40
N GLU A 279 -55.43 22.18 -1.23
CA GLU A 279 -54.65 22.01 0.01
C GLU A 279 -53.68 20.82 -0.10
N THR A 280 -54.14 19.71 -0.69
CA THR A 280 -53.30 18.53 -0.95
C THR A 280 -52.15 18.84 -1.92
N ILE A 281 -52.42 19.61 -2.97
CA ILE A 281 -51.40 20.06 -3.92
C ILE A 281 -50.38 20.96 -3.22
N ALA A 282 -50.82 21.92 -2.40
CA ALA A 282 -49.92 22.80 -1.65
C ALA A 282 -48.98 22.02 -0.72
N ALA A 283 -49.50 21.02 0.00
CA ALA A 283 -48.68 20.13 0.83
C ALA A 283 -47.66 19.35 -0.02
N SER A 284 -48.07 18.83 -1.17
CA SER A 284 -47.20 18.07 -2.09
C SER A 284 -46.08 18.95 -2.68
N VAL A 285 -46.41 20.19 -3.05
CA VAL A 285 -45.46 21.20 -3.56
C VAL A 285 -44.43 21.55 -2.49
N GLN A 286 -44.85 21.72 -1.24
CA GLN A 286 -43.92 21.98 -0.13
C GLN A 286 -42.96 20.80 0.10
N GLN A 287 -43.46 19.56 -0.02
CA GLN A 287 -42.62 18.37 0.08
C GLN A 287 -41.62 18.27 -1.09
N GLN A 288 -42.05 18.57 -2.31
CA GLN A 288 -41.17 18.63 -3.48
C GLN A 288 -40.09 19.71 -3.32
N ALA A 289 -40.42 20.88 -2.79
CA ALA A 289 -39.45 21.95 -2.53
C ALA A 289 -38.34 21.50 -1.58
N THR A 290 -38.70 20.81 -0.49
CA THR A 290 -37.72 20.23 0.45
C THR A 290 -36.83 19.19 -0.24
N ALA A 291 -37.43 18.26 -0.99
CA ALA A 291 -36.67 17.22 -1.70
C ALA A 291 -35.71 17.82 -2.76
N SER A 292 -36.16 18.85 -3.49
CA SER A 292 -35.31 19.57 -4.45
C SER A 292 -34.14 20.27 -3.75
N GLY A 293 -34.36 20.83 -2.56
CA GLY A 293 -33.30 21.41 -1.73
C GLY A 293 -32.25 20.37 -1.30
N GLU A 294 -32.68 19.19 -0.87
CA GLU A 294 -31.78 18.08 -0.53
C GLU A 294 -30.97 17.59 -1.73
N ILE A 295 -31.59 17.50 -2.91
CA ILE A 295 -30.91 17.17 -4.17
C ILE A 295 -29.79 18.19 -4.44
N SER A 296 -30.07 19.49 -4.34
CA SER A 296 -29.05 20.54 -4.54
C SER A 296 -27.87 20.44 -3.56
N ILE A 297 -28.13 20.08 -2.30
CA ILE A 297 -27.06 19.83 -1.31
C ILE A 297 -26.21 18.62 -1.72
N ASN A 298 -26.84 17.51 -2.11
CA ASN A 298 -26.15 16.30 -2.55
C ASN A 298 -25.29 16.54 -3.80
N ILE A 299 -25.77 17.35 -4.74
CA ILE A 299 -25.03 17.76 -5.94
C ILE A 299 -23.78 18.55 -5.55
N SER A 300 -23.89 19.50 -4.62
CA SER A 300 -22.74 20.28 -4.14
C SER A 300 -21.69 19.39 -3.47
N GLN A 301 -22.12 18.43 -2.64
CA GLN A 301 -21.21 17.46 -2.01
C GLN A 301 -20.53 16.56 -3.04
N ALA A 302 -21.29 16.05 -4.02
CA ALA A 302 -20.75 15.26 -5.11
C ALA A 302 -19.71 16.05 -5.91
N SER A 303 -19.99 17.31 -6.25
CA SER A 303 -19.05 18.20 -6.95
C SER A 303 -17.75 18.39 -6.17
N SER A 304 -17.82 18.64 -4.86
CA SER A 304 -16.62 18.76 -4.02
C SER A 304 -15.82 17.46 -3.96
N GLY A 305 -16.50 16.31 -3.80
CA GLY A 305 -15.84 15.00 -3.83
C GLY A 305 -15.20 14.70 -5.19
N MET A 306 -15.79 15.17 -6.28
CA MET A 306 -15.19 15.03 -7.61
C MET A 306 -13.90 15.86 -7.75
N GLN A 307 -13.88 17.06 -7.19
CA GLN A 307 -12.67 17.90 -7.17
C GLN A 307 -11.54 17.25 -6.34
N GLU A 308 -11.85 16.72 -5.17
CA GLU A 308 -10.88 16.01 -4.32
C GLU A 308 -10.28 14.80 -5.05
N ILE A 309 -11.09 13.99 -5.73
CA ILE A 309 -10.60 12.87 -6.52
C ILE A 309 -9.69 13.36 -7.66
N SER A 310 -10.04 14.45 -8.34
CA SER A 310 -9.19 15.03 -9.38
C SER A 310 -7.81 15.44 -8.86
N GLU A 311 -7.75 16.02 -7.66
CA GLU A 311 -6.48 16.38 -6.99
C GLU A 311 -5.68 15.13 -6.64
N ASN A 312 -6.33 14.11 -6.08
CA ASN A 312 -5.69 12.82 -5.76
C ASN A 312 -5.12 12.12 -7.00
N ILE A 313 -5.82 12.17 -8.13
CA ILE A 313 -5.32 11.60 -9.40
C ILE A 313 -4.11 12.37 -9.92
N SER A 314 -4.12 13.71 -9.82
CA SER A 314 -2.96 14.53 -10.19
C SER A 314 -1.73 14.19 -9.34
N GLN A 315 -1.91 14.06 -8.02
CA GLN A 315 -0.84 13.67 -7.11
C GLN A 315 -0.34 12.25 -7.39
N ALA A 316 -1.25 11.29 -7.57
CA ALA A 316 -0.90 9.90 -7.88
C ALA A 316 -0.13 9.78 -9.20
N SER A 317 -0.49 10.58 -10.21
CA SER A 317 0.23 10.66 -11.49
C SER A 317 1.66 11.17 -11.29
N ALA A 318 1.85 12.21 -10.49
CA ALA A 318 3.19 12.74 -10.18
C ALA A 318 4.08 11.72 -9.45
N VAL A 319 3.53 11.00 -8.46
CA VAL A 319 4.26 9.93 -7.75
C VAL A 319 4.59 8.79 -8.71
N ASN A 320 3.67 8.40 -9.59
CA ASN A 320 3.91 7.33 -10.57
C ASN A 320 5.03 7.72 -11.56
N GLN A 321 5.11 8.98 -11.94
CA GLN A 321 6.22 9.50 -12.76
C GLN A 321 7.56 9.41 -12.02
N GLU A 322 7.59 9.71 -10.72
CA GLU A 322 8.78 9.55 -9.89
C GLU A 322 9.20 8.08 -9.78
N VAL A 323 8.23 7.17 -9.63
CA VAL A 323 8.48 5.72 -9.64
C VAL A 323 9.14 5.29 -10.96
N ALA A 324 8.66 5.77 -12.10
CA ALA A 324 9.26 5.47 -13.42
C ALA A 324 10.72 5.95 -13.52
N VAL A 325 11.03 7.16 -13.01
CA VAL A 325 12.40 7.69 -12.94
C VAL A 325 13.28 6.86 -12.01
N ASN A 326 12.76 6.48 -10.84
CA ASN A 326 13.49 5.68 -9.87
C ASN A 326 13.82 4.29 -10.41
N ILE A 327 12.93 3.66 -11.17
CA ILE A 327 13.21 2.38 -11.84
C ILE A 327 14.39 2.49 -12.80
N THR A 328 14.49 3.60 -13.55
CA THR A 328 15.63 3.86 -14.44
C THR A 328 16.92 3.99 -13.63
N THR A 329 16.90 4.73 -12.51
CA THR A 329 18.05 4.88 -11.61
C THR A 329 18.50 3.54 -11.00
N VAL A 330 17.56 2.69 -10.58
CA VAL A 330 17.87 1.36 -10.04
C VAL A 330 18.49 0.48 -11.14
N ARG A 331 17.96 0.54 -12.36
CA ARG A 331 18.50 -0.16 -13.52
C ARG A 331 19.97 0.23 -13.78
N ASP A 332 20.25 1.53 -13.85
CA ASP A 332 21.62 2.02 -14.06
C ASP A 332 22.58 1.59 -12.94
N THR A 333 22.10 1.60 -11.69
CA THR A 333 22.87 1.11 -10.54
C THR A 333 23.13 -0.39 -10.64
N THR A 334 22.17 -1.15 -11.15
CA THR A 334 22.29 -2.61 -11.36
C THR A 334 23.31 -2.94 -12.45
N ASP A 335 23.35 -2.16 -13.52
CA ASP A 335 24.41 -2.23 -14.54
C ASP A 335 25.80 -1.98 -13.93
N GLN A 336 25.92 -0.92 -13.11
CA GLN A 336 27.18 -0.64 -12.43
C GLN A 336 27.60 -1.77 -11.48
N ILE A 337 26.67 -2.36 -10.74
CA ILE A 337 26.95 -3.53 -9.88
C ILE A 337 27.45 -4.70 -10.72
N THR A 338 26.79 -4.98 -11.85
CA THR A 338 27.18 -6.07 -12.76
C THR A 338 28.61 -5.87 -13.27
N ASN A 339 28.95 -4.66 -13.73
CA ASN A 339 30.29 -4.33 -14.19
C ASN A 339 31.34 -4.49 -13.08
N ARG A 340 31.06 -3.98 -11.87
CA ARG A 340 31.95 -4.15 -10.72
C ARG A 340 32.13 -5.61 -10.30
N CYS A 341 31.09 -6.43 -10.45
CA CYS A 341 31.20 -7.87 -10.19
C CYS A 341 32.16 -8.53 -11.20
N LEU A 342 32.07 -8.17 -12.48
CA LEU A 342 33.00 -8.66 -13.50
C LEU A 342 34.45 -8.26 -13.18
N GLU A 343 34.70 -7.03 -12.74
CA GLU A 343 36.03 -6.58 -12.30
C GLU A 343 36.54 -7.41 -11.11
N VAL A 344 35.71 -7.60 -10.07
CA VAL A 344 36.09 -8.41 -8.89
C VAL A 344 36.41 -9.85 -9.28
N LYS A 345 35.67 -10.43 -10.23
CA LYS A 345 35.91 -11.78 -10.75
C LYS A 345 37.26 -11.86 -11.47
N GLU A 346 37.60 -10.86 -12.26
CA GLU A 346 38.89 -10.80 -12.95
C GLU A 346 40.04 -10.66 -11.96
N TYR A 347 39.92 -9.77 -10.96
CA TYR A 347 40.92 -9.63 -9.90
C TYR A 347 41.09 -10.93 -9.10
N ALA A 348 39.99 -11.63 -8.80
CA ALA A 348 40.04 -12.94 -8.15
C ALA A 348 40.77 -13.99 -9.02
N SER A 349 40.55 -13.98 -10.33
CA SER A 349 41.27 -14.86 -11.26
C SER A 349 42.76 -14.59 -11.28
N GLU A 350 43.17 -13.32 -11.35
CA GLU A 350 44.58 -12.92 -11.34
C GLU A 350 45.27 -13.26 -10.02
N LEU A 351 44.61 -13.04 -8.87
CA LEU A 351 45.13 -13.44 -7.57
C LEU A 351 45.29 -14.96 -7.45
N ASN A 352 44.35 -15.74 -7.99
CA ASN A 352 44.46 -17.18 -8.02
C ASN A 352 45.65 -17.65 -8.90
N LYS A 353 45.85 -17.04 -10.08
CA LYS A 353 47.03 -17.31 -10.94
C LYS A 353 48.34 -16.98 -10.20
N LEU A 354 48.41 -15.83 -9.54
CA LEU A 354 49.58 -15.43 -8.76
C LEU A 354 49.85 -16.41 -7.62
N SER A 355 48.81 -16.82 -6.90
CA SER A 355 48.90 -17.83 -5.85
C SER A 355 49.49 -19.14 -6.37
N LYS A 356 49.03 -19.62 -7.53
CA LYS A 356 49.57 -20.83 -8.17
C LYS A 356 51.05 -20.69 -8.50
N VAL A 357 51.48 -19.55 -9.06
CA VAL A 357 52.90 -19.27 -9.34
C VAL A 357 53.74 -19.27 -8.06
N MET A 358 53.26 -18.64 -6.98
CA MET A 358 53.95 -18.64 -5.69
C MET A 358 54.03 -20.04 -5.09
N SER A 359 52.96 -20.84 -5.21
CA SER A 359 52.92 -22.22 -4.75
C SER A 359 53.96 -23.08 -5.48
N ASP A 360 54.04 -22.95 -6.81
CA ASP A 360 55.01 -23.66 -7.64
C ASP A 360 56.45 -23.24 -7.33
N ALA A 361 56.69 -21.97 -7.03
CA ALA A 361 58.01 -21.48 -6.63
C ALA A 361 58.47 -22.07 -5.29
N VAL A 362 57.55 -22.31 -4.35
CA VAL A 362 57.86 -22.91 -3.03
C VAL A 362 57.89 -24.44 -3.06
N SER A 363 57.22 -25.08 -4.03
CA SER A 363 57.07 -26.55 -4.06
C SER A 363 58.41 -27.29 -4.22
N HIS A 364 59.40 -26.64 -4.85
CA HIS A 364 60.73 -27.18 -5.09
C HIS A 364 61.68 -27.01 -3.90
N ILE A 365 61.27 -26.25 -2.87
CA ILE A 365 62.06 -26.07 -1.65
C ILE A 365 61.67 -27.16 -0.64
N ASP A 366 62.64 -27.98 -0.28
CA ASP A 366 62.51 -29.03 0.73
C ASP A 366 62.56 -28.41 2.14
N ILE A 367 61.35 -28.22 2.67
CA ILE A 367 61.03 -27.77 4.03
C ILE A 367 60.04 -28.77 4.64
N ASP A 368 59.97 -28.83 5.97
CA ASP A 368 59.03 -29.72 6.64
C ASP A 368 57.57 -29.46 6.19
N PRO A 369 56.73 -30.50 6.19
CA PRO A 369 55.34 -30.38 5.80
C PRO A 369 54.59 -29.36 6.68
N PRO A 370 53.56 -28.70 6.13
CA PRO A 370 52.75 -27.76 6.89
C PRO A 370 52.02 -28.47 8.03
N ILE A 371 51.96 -27.82 9.19
CA ILE A 371 51.33 -28.38 10.41
C ILE A 371 49.80 -28.48 10.25
N PHE A 372 49.18 -27.55 9.50
CA PHE A 372 47.76 -27.53 9.12
C PHE A 372 47.51 -26.65 7.89
N ASN A 373 46.30 -26.63 7.33
CA ASN A 373 45.94 -25.71 6.25
C ASN A 373 45.50 -24.34 6.81
N ILE A 374 46.46 -23.42 6.94
CA ILE A 374 46.21 -22.09 7.54
C ILE A 374 45.26 -21.22 6.69
N GLY A 375 45.29 -21.34 5.37
CA GLY A 375 44.46 -20.54 4.47
C GLY A 375 42.97 -20.85 4.60
N VAL A 376 42.61 -22.14 4.64
CA VAL A 376 41.22 -22.57 4.85
C VAL A 376 40.70 -22.10 6.21
N ILE A 377 41.51 -22.22 7.25
CA ILE A 377 41.13 -21.79 8.60
C ILE A 377 40.91 -20.28 8.67
N LYS A 378 41.85 -19.47 8.16
CA LYS A 378 41.70 -18.00 8.18
C LYS A 378 40.50 -17.54 7.36
N THR A 379 40.28 -18.12 6.18
CA THR A 379 39.15 -17.76 5.30
C THR A 379 37.80 -18.13 5.92
N ALA A 380 37.67 -19.30 6.56
CA ALA A 380 36.44 -19.69 7.25
C ALA A 380 36.05 -18.70 8.37
N HIS A 381 37.03 -18.19 9.12
CA HIS A 381 36.79 -17.19 10.17
C HIS A 381 36.47 -15.80 9.60
N LEU A 382 37.04 -15.43 8.45
CA LEU A 382 36.65 -14.21 7.73
C LEU A 382 35.20 -14.30 7.21
N ASN A 383 34.79 -15.45 6.70
CA ASN A 383 33.40 -15.66 6.28
C ASN A 383 32.44 -15.54 7.47
N TRP A 384 32.80 -16.06 8.64
CA TRP A 384 32.02 -15.85 9.87
C TRP A 384 31.87 -14.37 10.22
N LYS A 385 32.95 -13.58 10.12
CA LYS A 385 32.90 -12.12 10.33
C LYS A 385 31.87 -11.47 9.41
N ILE A 386 31.92 -11.76 8.11
CA ILE A 386 30.99 -11.19 7.11
C ILE A 386 29.54 -11.53 7.48
N GLN A 387 29.27 -12.77 7.90
CA GLN A 387 27.93 -13.17 8.31
C GLN A 387 27.45 -12.45 9.58
N LEU A 388 28.33 -12.20 10.54
CA LEU A 388 28.00 -11.44 11.75
C LEU A 388 27.71 -9.97 11.44
N GLU A 389 28.47 -9.35 10.53
CA GLU A 389 28.19 -7.99 10.05
C GLU A 389 26.82 -7.92 9.37
N ALA A 390 26.48 -8.91 8.53
CA ALA A 390 25.15 -9.00 7.93
C ALA A 390 24.02 -9.17 8.96
N VAL A 391 24.27 -9.86 10.09
CA VAL A 391 23.31 -9.94 11.20
C VAL A 391 23.15 -8.58 11.87
N LEU A 392 24.26 -7.89 12.19
CA LEU A 392 24.25 -6.59 12.85
C LEU A 392 23.55 -5.49 12.03
N GLU A 393 23.65 -5.58 10.71
CA GLU A 393 22.97 -4.67 9.77
C GLU A 393 21.52 -5.08 9.48
N GLY A 394 21.01 -6.16 10.10
CA GLY A 394 19.65 -6.65 9.92
C GLY A 394 19.40 -7.34 8.57
N ARG A 395 20.44 -7.52 7.75
CA ARG A 395 20.36 -8.19 6.43
C ARG A 395 20.22 -9.70 6.53
N LYS A 396 20.63 -10.31 7.65
CA LYS A 396 20.54 -11.76 7.88
C LYS A 396 19.95 -12.07 9.25
N LYS A 397 18.90 -12.91 9.29
CA LYS A 397 18.43 -13.52 10.54
C LYS A 397 19.24 -14.78 10.83
N MET A 398 19.73 -14.91 12.06
CA MET A 398 20.53 -16.06 12.49
C MET A 398 20.11 -16.49 13.90
N HIS A 399 19.90 -17.80 14.08
CA HIS A 399 19.71 -18.38 15.41
C HIS A 399 21.06 -18.67 16.05
N VAL A 400 21.15 -18.54 17.38
CA VAL A 400 22.41 -18.76 18.13
C VAL A 400 22.95 -20.18 17.90
N ASP A 401 22.07 -21.17 17.74
CA ASP A 401 22.44 -22.58 17.50
C ASP A 401 23.11 -22.82 16.14
N HIS A 402 22.91 -21.92 15.18
CA HIS A 402 23.58 -22.00 13.88
C HIS A 402 25.04 -21.52 13.96
N VAL A 403 25.45 -20.85 15.04
CA VAL A 403 26.83 -20.46 15.27
C VAL A 403 27.63 -21.68 15.73
N THR A 404 28.47 -22.20 14.83
CA THR A 404 29.33 -23.37 15.11
C THR A 404 30.21 -23.09 16.33
N ASP A 405 30.40 -24.09 17.20
CA ASP A 405 31.34 -23.98 18.31
C ASP A 405 32.80 -24.24 17.88
N HIS A 406 33.73 -23.84 18.76
CA HIS A 406 35.17 -23.96 18.54
C HIS A 406 35.72 -25.39 18.41
N HIS A 407 34.98 -26.45 18.75
CA HIS A 407 35.42 -27.83 18.52
C HIS A 407 34.91 -28.36 17.17
N ASN A 408 33.72 -27.94 16.77
CA ASN A 408 33.09 -28.39 15.52
C ASN A 408 33.53 -27.62 14.26
N CYS A 409 34.33 -26.55 14.39
CA CYS A 409 34.92 -25.85 13.25
C CYS A 409 36.12 -26.62 12.66
N ALA A 410 36.56 -26.26 11.45
CA ALA A 410 37.66 -26.95 10.77
C ALA A 410 38.97 -26.93 11.57
N PHE A 411 39.28 -25.80 12.23
CA PHE A 411 40.44 -25.71 13.11
C PHE A 411 40.26 -26.50 14.40
N GLY A 412 39.07 -26.45 15.03
CA GLY A 412 38.73 -27.21 16.23
C GLY A 412 38.92 -28.71 16.06
N LYS A 413 38.36 -29.26 14.98
CA LYS A 413 38.50 -30.68 14.63
C LYS A 413 39.97 -31.09 14.49
N TRP A 414 40.80 -30.24 13.88
CA TRP A 414 42.24 -30.50 13.78
C TRP A 414 42.94 -30.36 15.14
N TYR A 415 42.64 -29.30 15.89
CA TYR A 415 43.23 -28.97 17.18
C TYR A 415 42.98 -30.08 18.23
N ASP A 416 41.78 -30.67 18.23
CA ASP A 416 41.40 -31.71 19.18
C ASP A 416 41.95 -33.10 18.82
N THR A 417 42.29 -33.35 17.55
CA THR A 417 42.68 -34.68 17.06
C THR A 417 44.18 -34.84 16.82
N THR A 418 44.94 -33.75 16.72
CA THR A 418 46.39 -33.77 16.45
C THR A 418 47.21 -34.32 17.64
N LYS A 419 48.24 -35.15 17.36
CA LYS A 419 49.03 -35.89 18.38
C LYS A 419 50.55 -35.75 18.21
N GLU A 420 51.00 -34.60 17.76
CA GLU A 420 52.39 -34.33 17.39
C GLU A 420 53.22 -33.67 18.51
N GLY A 421 54.55 -33.63 18.35
CA GLY A 421 55.46 -33.06 19.37
C GLY A 421 55.20 -31.57 19.72
N PHE A 422 54.67 -30.78 18.79
CA PHE A 422 54.33 -29.37 19.03
C PHE A 422 53.11 -29.17 19.94
N THR A 423 52.29 -30.20 20.18
CA THR A 423 51.10 -30.13 21.05
C THR A 423 51.44 -29.83 22.51
N ASN A 424 52.68 -30.12 22.92
CA ASN A 424 53.17 -29.82 24.26
C ASN A 424 53.67 -28.38 24.43
N SER A 425 53.78 -27.60 23.35
CA SER A 425 54.23 -26.21 23.41
C SER A 425 53.23 -25.32 24.16
N ALA A 426 53.75 -24.27 24.82
CA ALA A 426 52.92 -23.26 25.46
C ALA A 426 52.00 -22.57 24.43
N LEU A 427 52.54 -22.26 23.25
CA LEU A 427 51.81 -21.63 22.14
C LEU A 427 50.59 -22.46 21.69
N PHE A 428 50.74 -23.78 21.53
CA PHE A 428 49.64 -24.65 21.17
C PHE A 428 48.53 -24.63 22.23
N LYS A 429 48.89 -24.70 23.52
CA LYS A 429 47.91 -24.68 24.62
C LYS A 429 47.21 -23.33 24.77
N GLU A 430 47.94 -22.23 24.57
CA GLU A 430 47.41 -20.88 24.69
C GLU A 430 46.42 -20.55 23.56
N LEU A 431 46.59 -21.12 22.37
CA LEU A 431 45.74 -20.94 21.18
C LEU A 431 44.25 -21.25 21.42
N ALA A 432 43.94 -22.15 22.36
CA ALA A 432 42.56 -22.46 22.74
C ALA A 432 41.80 -21.23 23.27
N THR A 433 42.48 -20.30 23.93
CA THR A 433 41.87 -19.12 24.57
C THR A 433 41.29 -18.15 23.54
N PRO A 434 42.07 -17.58 22.61
CA PRO A 434 41.52 -16.68 21.58
C PRO A 434 40.58 -17.43 20.63
N HIS A 435 40.82 -18.72 20.34
CA HIS A 435 39.91 -19.52 19.52
C HIS A 435 38.51 -19.64 20.14
N LYS A 436 38.43 -20.02 21.42
CA LYS A 436 37.17 -20.06 22.17
C LYS A 436 36.51 -18.68 22.24
N ALA A 437 37.30 -17.62 22.44
CA ALA A 437 36.80 -16.25 22.52
C ALA A 437 36.15 -15.78 21.21
N VAL A 438 36.69 -16.16 20.03
CA VAL A 438 36.09 -15.85 18.72
C VAL A 438 34.69 -16.47 18.61
N HIS A 439 34.55 -17.77 18.89
CA HIS A 439 33.26 -18.45 18.80
C HIS A 439 32.26 -18.00 19.89
N ALA A 440 32.72 -17.75 21.11
CA ALA A 440 31.89 -17.22 22.18
C ALA A 440 31.35 -15.82 21.83
N SER A 441 32.22 -14.95 21.31
CA SER A 441 31.82 -13.60 20.88
C SER A 441 30.82 -13.67 19.72
N ALA A 442 31.03 -14.56 18.74
CA ALA A 442 30.08 -14.77 17.64
C ALA A 442 28.68 -15.16 18.14
N LYS A 443 28.59 -16.11 19.09
CA LYS A 443 27.32 -16.52 19.71
C LYS A 443 26.65 -15.38 20.46
N GLU A 444 27.44 -14.62 21.20
CA GLU A 444 26.95 -13.49 22.01
C GLU A 444 26.47 -12.33 21.12
N ILE A 445 27.14 -12.03 20.01
CA ILE A 445 26.70 -11.04 19.01
C ILE A 445 25.29 -11.39 18.51
N VAL A 446 25.09 -12.62 18.05
CA VAL A 446 23.79 -13.08 17.53
C VAL A 446 22.73 -13.06 18.63
N SER A 447 23.07 -13.49 19.84
CA SER A 447 22.15 -13.46 20.99
C SER A 447 21.72 -12.04 21.37
N LEU A 448 22.68 -11.11 21.47
CA LEU A 448 22.42 -9.71 21.80
C LEU A 448 21.57 -9.03 20.71
N PHE A 449 21.86 -9.30 19.44
CA PHE A 449 21.07 -8.78 18.34
C PHE A 449 19.63 -9.31 18.37
N ASN A 450 19.45 -10.62 18.58
CA ASN A 450 18.12 -11.23 18.70
C ASN A 450 17.33 -10.76 19.94
N GLN A 451 18.02 -10.29 20.99
CA GLN A 451 17.42 -9.63 22.16
C GLN A 451 17.12 -8.14 21.95
N ASN A 452 17.24 -7.64 20.71
CA ASN A 452 17.06 -6.23 20.36
C ASN A 452 18.03 -5.27 21.10
N LYS A 453 19.28 -5.72 21.31
CA LYS A 453 20.37 -4.92 21.93
C LYS A 453 21.49 -4.64 20.92
N PRO A 454 21.23 -3.84 19.86
CA PRO A 454 22.18 -3.64 18.76
C PRO A 454 23.48 -2.96 19.20
N GLU A 455 23.45 -1.98 20.10
CA GLU A 455 24.67 -1.30 20.58
C GLU A 455 25.62 -2.26 21.30
N ALA A 456 25.08 -3.13 22.16
CA ALA A 456 25.85 -4.15 22.86
C ALA A 456 26.41 -5.19 21.87
N ALA A 457 25.64 -5.59 20.86
CA ALA A 457 26.11 -6.49 19.81
C ALA A 457 27.26 -5.89 18.99
N HIS A 458 27.20 -4.59 18.65
CA HIS A 458 28.30 -3.87 17.98
C HIS A 458 29.54 -3.72 18.87
N ALA A 459 29.35 -3.51 20.19
CA ALA A 459 30.46 -3.53 21.13
C ALA A 459 31.14 -4.90 21.17
N LYS A 460 30.34 -5.98 21.18
CA LYS A 460 30.84 -7.36 21.15
C LYS A 460 31.56 -7.70 19.84
N MET A 461 31.16 -7.09 18.72
CA MET A 461 31.89 -7.22 17.45
C MET A 461 33.33 -6.70 17.52
N ARG A 462 33.59 -5.64 18.30
CA ARG A 462 34.97 -5.16 18.53
C ARG A 462 35.80 -6.17 19.33
N GLU A 463 35.20 -6.86 20.28
CA GLU A 463 35.85 -7.94 21.04
C GLU A 463 36.15 -9.16 20.16
N PHE A 464 35.19 -9.54 19.30
CA PHE A 464 35.38 -10.59 18.30
C PHE A 464 36.59 -10.27 17.40
N GLU A 465 36.69 -9.05 16.88
CA GLU A 465 37.82 -8.63 16.03
C GLU A 465 39.15 -8.69 16.76
N LYS A 466 39.19 -8.29 18.04
CA LYS A 466 40.40 -8.39 18.86
C LYS A 466 40.82 -9.85 19.06
N ALA A 467 39.87 -10.73 19.41
CA ALA A 467 40.13 -12.16 19.58
C ALA A 467 40.57 -12.84 18.28
N LYS A 468 39.96 -12.48 17.14
CA LYS A 468 40.34 -13.00 15.81
C LYS A 468 41.74 -12.58 15.41
N LYS A 469 42.12 -11.31 15.63
CA LYS A 469 43.48 -10.82 15.34
C LYS A 469 44.52 -11.57 16.14
N GLU A 470 44.25 -11.79 17.43
CA GLU A 470 45.14 -12.56 18.30
C GLU A 470 45.22 -14.04 17.88
N LEU A 471 44.09 -14.67 17.59
CA LEU A 471 44.04 -16.02 17.04
C LEU A 471 44.90 -16.14 15.77
N PHE A 472 44.78 -15.20 14.83
CA PHE A 472 45.52 -15.24 13.57
C PHE A 472 47.02 -15.09 13.78
N ARG A 473 47.44 -14.18 14.68
CA ARG A 473 48.85 -14.02 15.06
C ARG A 473 49.44 -15.31 15.62
N MET A 474 48.73 -15.96 16.54
CA MET A 474 49.19 -17.22 17.15
C MET A 474 49.16 -18.41 16.19
N LEU A 475 48.20 -18.45 15.26
CA LEU A 475 48.18 -19.44 14.18
C LEU A 475 49.41 -19.29 13.28
N ASP A 476 49.81 -18.05 12.95
CA ASP A 476 51.03 -17.80 12.17
C ASP A 476 52.28 -18.26 12.92
N GLU A 477 52.38 -17.96 14.21
CA GLU A 477 53.51 -18.40 15.04
C GLU A 477 53.58 -19.94 15.16
N LEU A 478 52.43 -20.60 15.33
CA LEU A 478 52.37 -22.06 15.42
C LEU A 478 52.72 -22.68 14.07
N TYR A 479 52.25 -22.11 12.97
CA TYR A 479 52.53 -22.58 11.62
C TYR A 479 54.03 -22.47 11.25
N LEU A 480 54.74 -21.52 11.86
CA LEU A 480 56.18 -21.31 11.68
C LEU A 480 57.08 -22.12 12.63
N SER A 481 56.49 -22.82 13.61
CA SER A 481 57.20 -23.47 14.71
C SER A 481 57.97 -24.74 14.31
#